data_AF-A0A8H4CL73-F1
#
_entry.id   AF-A0A8H4CL73-F1
#
_cell.length_a   1.000
_cell.length_b   1.000
_cell.length_c   1.000
_cell.angle_alpha   90.00
_cell.angle_beta   90.00
_cell.angle_gamma   90.00
#
_symmetry.space_group_name_H-M   'P 1'
#
loop_
_entity.id
_entity.type
_entity.pdbx_description
1 polymer ?
#
loop_
_entity_poly.entity_id
_entity_poly.type
_entity_poly.pdbx_seq_one_letter_code
_entity_poly.pdbx_strand_id
1 'polypeptide(L)'
;MHETQTVWLSFLRLEDEPWRHGHKVGSTVLLPGAGMTSIIPEASQHVVASKKHAQAFRLRDVFLFVAMARPERVATEVFAHMRLRLQFTIGLNPAPGQLPWTHDDKLPWKYDTYHRIHKVSNLEYAYENFYNHMNSTSWKFGEVFQ
;
A
#
# COMPACT_ATOMS: atom_id res chain seq x y z
N MET A 1 26.74 5.94 15.30
CA MET A 1 26.04 5.70 14.02
C MET A 1 25.00 6.80 13.89
N HIS A 2 25.13 7.72 12.94
CA HIS A 2 24.17 8.82 12.79
C HIS A 2 22.94 8.31 12.04
N GLU A 3 21.78 8.45 12.65
CA GLU A 3 20.51 8.07 12.05
C GLU A 3 20.07 9.19 11.11
N THR A 4 19.93 8.88 9.82
CA THR A 4 19.41 9.84 8.85
C THR A 4 17.89 9.77 8.86
N GLN A 5 17.26 10.81 9.39
CA GLN A 5 15.82 11.03 9.21
C GLN A 5 15.61 11.74 7.88
N THR A 6 14.81 11.15 7.01
CA THR A 6 14.46 11.74 5.71
C THR A 6 12.99 12.12 5.72
N VAL A 7 12.69 13.31 5.21
CA VAL A 7 11.32 13.79 5.01
C VAL A 7 11.05 13.83 3.52
N TRP A 8 10.01 13.13 3.09
CA TRP A 8 9.47 13.23 1.75
C TRP A 8 8.18 14.06 1.80
N LEU A 9 8.06 15.02 0.89
CA LEU A 9 6.91 15.91 0.77
C LEU A 9 6.32 15.75 -0.63
N SER A 10 5.00 15.60 -0.70
CA SER A 10 4.26 15.65 -1.95
C SER A 10 2.93 16.36 -1.78
N PHE A 11 2.39 16.82 -2.91
CA PHE A 11 1.11 17.49 -3.00
C PHE A 11 0.18 16.61 -3.81
N LEU A 12 -0.82 16.04 -3.17
CA LEU A 12 -1.84 15.30 -3.86
C LEU A 12 -2.88 16.30 -4.38
N ARG A 13 -3.16 16.30 -5.68
CA ARG A 13 -4.30 17.03 -6.25
C ARG A 13 -5.30 16.04 -6.83
N LEU A 14 -6.57 16.42 -6.79
CA LEU A 14 -7.64 15.59 -7.32
C LEU A 14 -7.71 15.70 -8.85
N GLU A 15 -7.36 16.87 -9.37
CA GLU A 15 -7.24 17.14 -10.82
C GLU A 15 -6.16 16.30 -11.50
N ASP A 16 -5.06 15.98 -10.80
CA ASP A 16 -3.98 15.14 -11.35
C ASP A 16 -4.41 13.68 -11.52
N GLU A 17 -5.38 13.23 -10.72
CA GLU A 17 -5.87 11.84 -10.73
C GLU A 17 -7.40 11.80 -10.60
N PRO A 18 -8.14 12.13 -11.68
CA PRO A 18 -9.59 12.31 -11.62
C PRO A 18 -10.34 11.06 -11.17
N TRP A 19 -9.80 9.86 -11.41
CA TRP A 19 -10.41 8.60 -10.97
C TRP A 19 -10.57 8.53 -9.45
N ARG A 20 -9.76 9.25 -8.65
CA ARG A 20 -9.87 9.28 -7.19
C ARG A 20 -11.20 9.89 -6.70
N HIS A 21 -11.90 10.67 -7.54
CA HIS A 21 -13.27 11.11 -7.24
C HIS A 21 -14.22 9.92 -6.98
N GLY A 22 -13.90 8.73 -7.50
CA GLY A 22 -14.68 7.53 -7.32
C GLY A 22 -14.61 6.90 -5.93
N HIS A 23 -13.81 7.37 -4.98
CA HIS A 23 -13.77 6.77 -3.64
C HIS A 23 -14.43 7.68 -2.60
N LYS A 24 -15.73 7.48 -2.37
CA LYS A 24 -16.53 8.37 -1.50
C LYS A 24 -17.24 7.63 -0.36
N VAL A 25 -17.44 8.36 0.73
CA VAL A 25 -18.38 8.04 1.80
C VAL A 25 -19.36 9.20 1.94
N GLY A 26 -20.64 8.92 1.73
CA GLY A 26 -21.67 9.93 1.54
C GLY A 26 -21.34 10.79 0.32
N SER A 27 -21.16 12.10 0.55
CA SER A 27 -20.72 13.07 -0.45
C SER A 27 -19.21 13.37 -0.40
N THR A 28 -18.47 12.81 0.57
CA THR A 28 -17.07 13.18 0.82
C THR A 28 -16.13 12.25 0.07
N VAL A 29 -15.22 12.82 -0.73
CA VAL A 29 -14.10 12.06 -1.33
C VAL A 29 -13.08 11.77 -0.25
N LEU A 30 -12.71 10.50 -0.10
CA LEU A 30 -11.69 10.05 0.84
C LEU A 30 -10.51 9.47 0.09
N LEU A 31 -9.29 9.76 0.52
CA LEU A 31 -8.13 9.01 0.05
C LEU A 31 -8.27 7.55 0.53
N PRO A 32 -8.25 6.53 -0.36
CA PRO A 32 -8.33 5.14 0.05
C PRO A 32 -7.17 4.76 0.97
N GLY A 33 -7.40 3.85 1.91
CA GLY A 33 -6.32 3.31 2.75
C GLY A 33 -5.19 2.71 1.92
N ALA A 34 -5.53 2.00 0.83
CA ALA A 34 -4.55 1.50 -0.14
C ALA A 34 -3.70 2.64 -0.75
N GLY A 35 -4.32 3.77 -1.09
CA GLY A 35 -3.63 4.96 -1.58
C GLY A 35 -2.76 5.64 -0.53
N MET A 36 -3.18 5.63 0.74
CA MET A 36 -2.31 6.09 1.84
C MET A 36 -1.08 5.18 1.99
N THR A 37 -1.28 3.87 1.90
CA THR A 37 -0.19 2.90 2.04
C THR A 37 0.80 2.93 0.88
N SER A 38 0.36 3.25 -0.34
CA SER A 38 1.23 3.30 -1.53
C SER A 38 2.20 4.49 -1.52
N ILE A 39 1.90 5.54 -0.74
CA ILE A 39 2.80 6.70 -0.55
C ILE A 39 4.14 6.26 0.04
N ILE A 40 4.15 5.26 0.92
CA ILE A 40 5.37 4.83 1.61
C ILE A 40 6.37 4.15 0.65
N PRO A 41 5.99 3.16 -0.18
CA PRO A 41 6.84 2.63 -1.24
C PRO A 41 7.38 3.72 -2.18
N GLU A 42 6.51 4.63 -2.63
CA GLU A 42 6.88 5.74 -3.52
C GLU A 42 7.96 6.63 -2.87
N ALA A 43 7.68 7.12 -1.67
CA ALA A 43 8.61 7.94 -0.91
C ALA A 43 9.94 7.19 -0.65
N SER A 44 9.87 5.88 -0.39
CA SER A 44 11.05 5.05 -0.13
C SER A 44 11.96 4.94 -1.34
N GLN A 45 11.43 4.84 -2.58
CA GLN A 45 12.26 4.78 -3.78
C GLN A 45 13.16 6.01 -3.92
N HIS A 46 12.68 7.19 -3.51
CA HIS A 46 13.45 8.44 -3.54
C HIS A 46 14.49 8.54 -2.42
N VAL A 47 14.36 7.74 -1.36
CA VAL A 47 15.35 7.66 -0.26
C VAL A 47 16.43 6.61 -0.55
N VAL A 48 16.12 5.60 -1.39
CA VAL A 48 17.11 4.61 -1.82
C VAL A 48 18.18 5.29 -2.68
N ALA A 49 19.45 4.94 -2.46
CA ALA A 49 20.59 5.53 -3.17
C ALA A 49 20.37 5.54 -4.69
N SER A 50 20.79 6.61 -5.37
CA SER A 50 20.39 7.00 -6.74
C SER A 50 20.67 6.00 -7.89
N LYS A 51 21.11 4.78 -7.58
CA LYS A 51 21.38 3.67 -8.52
C LYS A 51 20.82 2.33 -8.06
N LYS A 52 20.01 2.32 -7.00
CA LYS A 52 19.35 1.13 -6.48
C LYS A 52 17.84 1.35 -6.62
N HIS A 53 17.14 0.30 -7.01
CA HIS A 53 15.68 0.28 -7.03
C HIS A 53 15.23 -0.75 -6.01
N ALA A 54 14.26 -0.42 -5.16
CA ALA A 54 13.70 -1.42 -4.28
C ALA A 54 12.91 -2.44 -5.12
N GLN A 55 13.24 -3.72 -5.01
CA GLN A 55 12.59 -4.78 -5.79
C GLN A 55 11.20 -5.13 -5.26
N ALA A 56 11.04 -5.10 -3.93
CA ALA A 56 9.79 -5.42 -3.26
C ALA A 56 9.71 -4.69 -1.92
N PHE A 57 8.48 -4.42 -1.49
CA PHE A 57 8.19 -3.84 -0.18
C PHE A 57 7.40 -4.84 0.65
N ARG A 58 7.76 -4.96 1.93
CA ARG A 58 6.93 -5.62 2.94
C ARG A 58 6.58 -4.60 4.00
N LEU A 59 5.33 -4.19 4.03
CA LEU A 59 4.80 -3.34 5.09
C LEU A 59 4.39 -4.24 6.26
N ARG A 60 4.74 -3.84 7.48
CA ARG A 60 4.32 -4.49 8.73
C ARG A 60 3.80 -3.42 9.66
N ASP A 61 2.87 -3.83 10.54
CA ASP A 61 2.34 -2.96 11.59
C ASP A 61 1.80 -1.63 11.02
N VAL A 62 1.03 -1.75 9.93
CA VAL A 62 0.40 -0.61 9.24
C VAL A 62 -0.86 -0.24 10.00
N PHE A 63 -0.93 1.01 10.43
CA PHE A 63 -2.10 1.56 11.09
C PHE A 63 -2.61 2.79 10.36
N LEU A 64 -3.92 2.83 10.10
CA LEU A 64 -4.62 3.96 9.52
C LEU A 64 -5.62 4.45 10.57
N PHE A 65 -5.30 5.59 11.20
CA PHE A 65 -6.08 6.08 12.35
C PHE A 65 -7.10 7.15 11.98
N VAL A 66 -6.94 7.79 10.81
CA VAL A 66 -7.77 8.92 10.37
C VAL A 66 -8.06 8.81 8.88
N ALA A 67 -9.32 8.99 8.52
CA ALA A 67 -9.72 9.14 7.12
C ALA A 67 -9.29 10.52 6.59
N MET A 68 -8.66 10.56 5.42
CA MET A 68 -8.23 11.82 4.81
C MET A 68 -9.29 12.30 3.83
N ALA A 69 -10.15 13.19 4.30
CA ALA A 69 -11.12 13.89 3.47
C ALA A 69 -10.41 14.82 2.48
N ARG A 70 -10.89 14.81 1.24
CA ARG A 70 -10.30 15.56 0.14
C ARG A 70 -11.18 16.74 -0.27
N PRO A 71 -10.75 17.99 -0.02
CA PRO A 71 -11.35 19.15 -0.67
C PRO A 71 -11.01 19.14 -2.17
N GLU A 72 -11.99 19.45 -3.02
CA GLU A 72 -11.87 19.31 -4.48
C GLU A 72 -10.82 20.23 -5.11
N ARG A 73 -10.64 21.44 -4.58
CA ARG A 73 -9.84 22.51 -5.20
C ARG A 73 -8.56 22.85 -4.45
N VAL A 74 -8.22 22.09 -3.42
CA VAL A 74 -7.04 22.36 -2.58
C VAL A 74 -6.15 21.12 -2.60
N ALA A 75 -4.88 21.34 -2.89
CA ALA A 75 -3.87 20.30 -2.79
C ALA A 75 -3.75 19.85 -1.33
N THR A 76 -3.68 18.54 -1.10
CA THR A 76 -3.37 18.01 0.23
C THR A 76 -1.89 17.75 0.29
N GLU A 77 -1.22 18.43 1.20
CA GLU A 77 0.17 18.17 1.55
C GLU A 77 0.27 16.84 2.29
N VAL A 78 1.24 16.02 1.88
CA VAL A 78 1.57 14.77 2.53
C VAL A 78 3.04 14.75 2.88
N PHE A 79 3.33 14.56 4.16
CA PHE A 79 4.67 14.39 4.68
C PHE A 79 4.86 12.94 5.11
N ALA A 80 5.90 12.29 4.57
CA ALA A 80 6.35 10.99 5.02
C ALA A 80 7.69 11.14 5.74
N HIS A 81 7.68 10.96 7.05
CA HIS A 81 8.89 10.89 7.86
C HIS A 81 9.39 9.46 7.89
N MET A 82 10.56 9.23 7.29
CA MET A 82 11.18 7.92 7.22
C MET A 82 12.48 7.92 8.00
N ARG A 83 12.68 6.86 8.77
CA ARG A 83 13.95 6.58 9.44
C ARG A 83 14.54 5.35 8.83
N LEU A 84 15.60 5.53 8.05
CA LEU A 84 16.29 4.41 7.44
C LEU A 84 17.10 3.68 8.51
N ARG A 85 16.66 2.47 8.85
CA ARG A 85 17.49 1.53 9.60
C ARG A 85 18.14 0.60 8.59
N LEU A 86 19.39 0.87 8.26
CA LEU A 86 20.26 -0.08 7.55
C LEU A 86 20.51 -1.28 8.48
N GLN A 87 19.60 -2.25 8.45
CA GLN A 87 19.91 -3.58 8.90
C GLN A 87 20.68 -4.24 7.76
N PHE A 88 22.00 -4.34 7.92
CA PHE A 88 22.73 -5.34 7.17
C PHE A 88 22.19 -6.69 7.66
N THR A 89 21.40 -7.36 6.85
CA THR A 89 21.41 -8.81 6.89
C THR A 89 22.76 -9.17 6.31
N ILE A 90 23.74 -9.50 7.17
CA ILE A 90 24.93 -10.23 6.72
C ILE A 90 24.35 -11.42 5.97
N GLY A 91 24.61 -11.46 4.66
CA GLY A 91 24.34 -12.66 3.88
C GLY A 91 25.11 -13.75 4.58
N LEU A 92 24.41 -14.60 5.34
CA LEU A 92 24.89 -15.94 5.54
C LEU A 92 25.10 -16.44 4.12
N ASN A 93 26.36 -16.58 3.72
CA ASN A 93 26.69 -17.29 2.50
C ASN A 93 25.86 -18.57 2.55
N PRO A 94 24.97 -18.81 1.58
CA PRO A 94 24.34 -20.11 1.51
C PRO A 94 25.46 -21.15 1.51
N ALA A 95 25.35 -22.17 2.36
CA ALA A 95 26.30 -23.27 2.34
C ALA A 95 26.43 -23.78 0.88
N PRO A 96 27.62 -24.18 0.42
CA PRO A 96 27.82 -24.64 -0.95
C PRO A 96 26.77 -25.71 -1.29
N GLY A 97 25.81 -25.36 -2.14
CA GLY A 97 24.61 -26.15 -2.44
C GLY A 97 23.29 -25.36 -2.46
N GLN A 98 23.21 -24.16 -1.86
CA GLN A 98 22.04 -23.29 -1.98
C GLN A 98 22.22 -22.26 -3.11
N LEU A 99 21.44 -22.42 -4.17
CA LEU A 99 21.40 -21.52 -5.33
C LEU A 99 20.91 -20.12 -4.92
N PRO A 100 21.38 -19.04 -5.59
CA PRO A 100 20.84 -17.70 -5.36
C PRO A 100 19.39 -17.68 -5.85
N TRP A 101 18.46 -17.44 -4.93
CA TRP A 101 17.03 -17.37 -5.20
C TRP A 101 16.45 -18.63 -5.87
N THR A 102 16.71 -19.81 -5.32
CA THR A 102 15.70 -20.86 -5.45
C THR A 102 14.51 -20.50 -4.59
N HIS A 103 13.32 -20.63 -5.19
CA HIS A 103 12.02 -20.67 -4.54
C HIS A 103 12.04 -21.79 -3.47
N ASP A 104 12.63 -21.50 -2.30
CA ASP A 104 12.83 -22.47 -1.25
C ASP A 104 11.49 -22.67 -0.54
N ASP A 105 10.84 -23.80 -0.83
CA ASP A 105 9.56 -24.24 -0.29
C ASP A 105 9.56 -24.42 1.25
N LYS A 106 10.64 -24.05 1.95
CA LYS A 106 10.87 -24.26 3.37
C LYS A 106 10.95 -23.00 4.23
N LEU A 107 10.88 -21.80 3.65
CA LEU A 107 10.62 -20.58 4.42
C LEU A 107 9.09 -20.43 4.60
N PRO A 108 8.56 -20.19 5.82
CA PRO A 108 7.11 -20.25 6.09
C PRO A 108 6.28 -19.14 5.44
N TRP A 109 6.88 -18.29 4.60
CA TRP A 109 6.22 -17.12 4.03
C TRP A 109 6.41 -17.07 2.52
N LYS A 110 5.82 -18.03 1.81
CA LYS A 110 5.59 -17.89 0.37
C LYS A 110 4.54 -16.80 0.12
N TYR A 111 4.63 -16.11 -1.01
CA TYR A 111 3.60 -15.16 -1.45
C TYR A 111 2.21 -15.82 -1.57
N ASP A 112 2.16 -17.13 -1.85
CA ASP A 112 0.92 -17.94 -1.88
C ASP A 112 0.27 -18.12 -0.48
N THR A 113 0.99 -17.83 0.60
CA THR A 113 0.54 -18.11 1.97
C THR A 113 -0.29 -16.96 2.52
N TYR A 114 -0.11 -15.73 2.03
CA TYR A 114 -0.89 -14.55 2.45
C TYR A 114 -2.27 -14.47 1.80
N HIS A 115 -2.42 -14.98 0.57
CA HIS A 115 -3.70 -15.03 -0.15
C HIS A 115 -4.37 -16.40 -0.06
N ARG A 116 -3.95 -17.25 0.88
CA ARG A 116 -4.59 -18.55 1.07
C ARG A 116 -5.98 -18.30 1.63
N ILE A 117 -7.00 -18.45 0.79
CA ILE A 117 -8.39 -18.44 1.24
C ILE A 117 -8.53 -19.63 2.20
N HIS A 118 -8.44 -19.35 3.51
CA HIS A 118 -8.47 -20.39 4.55
C HIS A 118 -9.81 -21.12 4.58
N LYS A 119 -10.87 -20.47 4.08
CA LYS A 119 -12.21 -21.03 3.93
C LYS A 119 -12.88 -20.35 2.75
N VAL A 120 -13.09 -21.07 1.65
CA VAL A 120 -13.92 -20.58 0.55
C VAL A 120 -15.37 -20.70 1.02
N SER A 121 -16.09 -19.59 1.02
CA SER A 121 -17.52 -19.61 1.26
C SER A 121 -18.22 -20.12 0.00
N ASN A 122 -19.20 -21.02 0.16
CA ASN A 122 -20.10 -21.40 -0.95
C ASN A 122 -21.15 -20.31 -1.23
N LEU A 123 -21.12 -19.20 -0.49
CA LEU A 123 -21.95 -18.04 -0.74
C LEU A 123 -21.26 -17.19 -1.81
N GLU A 124 -21.78 -17.26 -3.03
CA GLU A 124 -21.46 -16.27 -4.05
C GLU A 124 -22.22 -14.98 -3.75
N TYR A 125 -21.48 -13.88 -3.73
CA TYR A 125 -22.05 -12.56 -3.52
C TYR A 125 -21.97 -11.81 -4.85
N ALA A 126 -23.11 -11.71 -5.55
CA ALA A 126 -23.15 -11.10 -6.87
C ALA A 126 -22.59 -9.67 -6.83
N TYR A 127 -21.81 -9.31 -7.86
CA TYR A 127 -21.16 -8.01 -8.00
C TYR A 127 -22.11 -6.84 -7.72
N GLU A 128 -23.29 -6.84 -8.35
CA GLU A 128 -24.28 -5.77 -8.17
C GLU A 128 -24.82 -5.73 -6.73
N ASN A 129 -25.05 -6.89 -6.10
CA ASN A 129 -25.51 -6.95 -4.72
C ASN A 129 -24.47 -6.37 -3.77
N PHE A 130 -23.18 -6.60 -4.03
CA PHE A 130 -22.10 -5.99 -3.26
C PHE A 130 -22.11 -4.47 -3.34
N TYR A 131 -22.08 -3.92 -4.55
CA TYR A 131 -22.05 -2.47 -4.69
C TYR A 131 -23.36 -1.80 -4.26
N ASN A 132 -24.50 -2.46 -4.42
CA ASN A 132 -25.78 -2.00 -3.85
C ASN A 132 -25.75 -1.97 -2.32
N HIS A 133 -25.17 -2.99 -1.68
CA HIS A 133 -25.01 -3.02 -0.23
C HIS A 133 -24.05 -1.94 0.27
N MET A 134 -22.90 -1.76 -0.39
CA MET A 134 -21.97 -0.67 -0.08
C MET A 134 -22.64 0.71 -0.25
N ASN A 135 -23.41 0.89 -1.32
CA ASN A 135 -24.19 2.09 -1.60
C ASN A 135 -25.21 2.39 -0.48
N SER A 136 -25.86 1.36 0.06
CA SER A 136 -26.82 1.45 1.18
C SER A 136 -26.15 1.86 2.50
N THR A 137 -24.86 1.58 2.67
CA THR A 137 -24.06 1.97 3.85
C THR A 137 -23.25 3.25 3.62
N SER A 138 -23.65 4.06 2.64
CA SER A 138 -23.05 5.34 2.24
C SER A 138 -21.73 5.26 1.46
N TRP A 139 -21.17 4.09 1.19
CA TRP A 139 -20.01 3.97 0.32
C TRP A 139 -20.43 4.15 -1.14
N LYS A 140 -19.88 5.16 -1.82
CA LYS A 140 -20.14 5.41 -3.24
C LYS A 140 -18.85 5.21 -4.02
N PHE A 141 -18.74 4.07 -4.70
CA PHE A 141 -17.61 3.76 -5.57
C PHE A 141 -17.91 4.17 -7.01
N GLY A 142 -17.00 4.91 -7.64
CA GLY A 142 -16.99 5.16 -9.07
C GLY A 142 -16.44 3.95 -9.83
N GLU A 143 -16.60 3.95 -11.15
CA GLU A 143 -16.31 2.80 -12.04
C GLU A 143 -14.95 2.13 -11.77
N VAL A 144 -13.87 2.91 -11.59
CA VAL A 144 -12.51 2.37 -11.36
C VAL A 144 -12.36 1.66 -10.01
N PHE A 145 -13.24 1.94 -9.04
CA PHE A 145 -13.25 1.31 -7.73
C PHE A 145 -14.28 0.19 -7.61
N GLN A 146 -15.04 -0.10 -8.68
CA GLN A 146 -15.97 -1.23 -8.70
C GLN A 146 -15.35 -2.45 -9.37
#